data_AF-A0A239PI16-F1
#
_entry.id   AF-A0A239PI16-F1
#
_cell.length_a   1.000
_cell.length_b   1.000
_cell.length_c   1.000
_cell.angle_alpha   90.00
_cell.angle_beta   90.00
_cell.angle_gamma   90.00
#
_symmetry.space_group_name_H-M   'P 1'
#
loop_
_entity.id
_entity.type
_entity.pdbx_description
1 polymer ?
#
loop_
_entity_poly.entity_id
_entity_poly.type
_entity_poly.pdbx_seq_one_letter_code
_entity_poly.pdbx_strand_id
1 'polypeptide(L)'
;MRSRGLALAFLVIAAVGCGCASTVDFGMHTLVLRDLTEVTAVVEGERPGTVVVESRWRDQEPSYWLVDDTGEALERVPERPTTTATVTACVDTTCYRVARTDLRVEASNDTGGTYGTSWEIDGRAYNKLVDTYPDVGDPADHLSSRAVVAHPVDGGHVVFVANGRDGLLYRDVRGEWVRLGFPAAGEGCCFYQAPVSTDWKPRPIVVLAVVVAVAATLSPTIVLAARRRRSWRWTDITGLLALAAMTGYGAAIAVRFPGVGMFPGWFYGIPLLAAVLACGPSIAVLFGSDETAPTRP
;
A
#
# COMPACT_ATOMS: atom_id res chain seq x y z
N MET A 1 -5.60 46.50 10.65
CA MET A 1 -4.27 45.92 10.31
C MET A 1 -4.00 44.56 10.95
N ARG A 2 -4.56 44.19 12.11
CA ARG A 2 -4.36 42.86 12.74
C ARG A 2 -4.89 41.64 11.96
N SER A 3 -5.83 41.79 11.04
CA SER A 3 -6.45 40.67 10.30
C SER A 3 -5.57 40.08 9.19
N ARG A 4 -4.60 40.83 8.64
CA ARG A 4 -3.71 40.33 7.58
C ARG A 4 -2.60 39.40 8.09
N GLY A 5 -2.14 39.59 9.33
CA GLY A 5 -1.09 38.74 9.92
C GLY A 5 -1.57 37.32 10.23
N LEU A 6 -2.83 37.17 10.65
CA LEU A 6 -3.42 35.87 10.98
C LEU A 6 -3.74 35.03 9.73
N ALA A 7 -4.17 35.65 8.63
CA ALA A 7 -4.39 34.94 7.36
C ALA A 7 -3.09 34.36 6.78
N LEU A 8 -1.96 35.07 6.95
CA LEU A 8 -0.65 34.56 6.54
C LEU A 8 -0.20 33.36 7.40
N ALA A 9 -0.45 33.39 8.70
CA ALA A 9 -0.10 32.29 9.60
C ALA A 9 -0.84 30.98 9.25
N PHE A 10 -2.12 31.05 8.88
CA PHE A 10 -2.89 29.87 8.45
C PHE A 10 -2.40 29.30 7.12
N LEU A 11 -2.02 30.16 6.17
CA LEU A 11 -1.49 29.74 4.88
C LEU A 11 -0.12 29.04 5.04
N VAL A 12 0.71 29.50 5.99
CA VAL A 12 1.99 28.86 6.33
C VAL A 12 1.76 27.50 7.00
N ILE A 13 0.83 27.38 7.96
CA ILE A 13 0.56 26.09 8.64
C ILE A 13 -0.01 25.05 7.65
N ALA A 14 -0.93 25.46 6.76
CA ALA A 14 -1.48 24.58 5.73
C ALA A 14 -0.41 24.14 4.71
N ALA A 15 0.49 25.04 4.31
CA ALA A 15 1.60 24.72 3.41
C ALA A 15 2.62 23.78 4.06
N VAL A 16 2.94 23.97 5.34
CA VAL A 16 3.86 23.11 6.10
C VAL A 16 3.24 21.73 6.34
N GLY A 17 1.96 21.65 6.69
CA GLY A 17 1.25 20.38 6.87
C GLY A 17 1.16 19.53 5.60
N CYS A 18 0.87 20.16 4.45
CA CYS A 18 0.89 19.46 3.15
C CYS A 18 2.31 19.05 2.72
N GLY A 19 3.33 19.85 3.02
CA GLY A 19 4.72 19.53 2.68
C GLY A 19 5.32 18.38 3.50
N CYS A 20 4.97 18.24 4.78
CA CYS A 20 5.47 17.16 5.64
C CYS A 20 4.86 15.79 5.32
N ALA A 21 3.68 15.74 4.71
CA ALA A 21 3.01 14.49 4.36
C ALA A 21 3.67 13.78 3.17
N SER A 22 4.10 14.56 2.18
CA SER A 22 4.74 14.06 0.96
C SER A 22 6.20 13.63 1.19
N THR A 23 6.89 14.18 2.19
CA THR A 23 8.28 13.81 2.50
C THR A 23 8.41 12.47 3.22
N VAL A 24 7.46 12.11 4.09
CA VAL A 24 7.51 10.82 4.83
C VAL A 24 7.25 9.63 3.90
N ASP A 25 6.29 9.76 2.98
CA ASP A 25 5.93 8.70 2.03
C ASP A 25 7.06 8.43 1.01
N PHE A 26 7.68 9.51 0.51
CA PHE A 26 8.88 9.37 -0.32
C PHE A 26 10.01 8.70 0.46
N GLY A 27 10.19 9.02 1.74
CA GLY A 27 11.22 8.43 2.59
C GLY A 27 11.14 6.91 2.74
N MET A 28 9.98 6.35 3.10
CA MET A 28 9.85 4.90 3.32
C MET A 28 9.89 4.09 2.02
N HIS A 29 9.25 4.55 0.94
CA HIS A 29 9.37 3.89 -0.35
C HIS A 29 10.82 3.91 -0.85
N THR A 30 11.53 5.01 -0.66
CA THR A 30 12.94 5.11 -1.05
C THR A 30 13.83 4.21 -0.18
N LEU A 31 13.50 4.00 1.10
CA LEU A 31 14.25 3.09 1.96
C LEU A 31 14.07 1.63 1.51
N VAL A 32 12.85 1.18 1.23
CA VAL A 32 12.60 -0.19 0.74
C VAL A 32 13.19 -0.42 -0.66
N LEU A 33 13.18 0.59 -1.53
CA LEU A 33 13.79 0.48 -2.87
C LEU A 33 15.31 0.56 -2.85
N ARG A 34 15.90 1.23 -1.85
CA ARG A 34 17.35 1.25 -1.62
C ARG A 34 17.85 -0.02 -0.95
N ASP A 35 17.05 -0.61 -0.07
CA ASP A 35 17.32 -1.90 0.52
C ASP A 35 16.99 -2.96 -0.53
N LEU A 36 18.01 -3.37 -1.28
CA LEU A 36 17.95 -4.19 -2.50
C LEU A 36 17.43 -5.60 -2.22
N THR A 37 16.15 -5.69 -1.90
CA THR A 37 15.47 -6.94 -1.68
C THR A 37 15.21 -7.55 -3.04
N GLU A 38 15.58 -8.82 -3.20
CA GLU A 38 15.33 -9.58 -4.42
C GLU A 38 14.71 -10.92 -4.06
N VAL A 39 13.68 -11.33 -4.80
CA VAL A 39 13.20 -12.71 -4.77
C VAL A 39 14.09 -13.53 -5.70
N THR A 40 15.00 -14.30 -5.12
CA THR A 40 16.05 -15.05 -5.83
C THR A 40 15.60 -16.43 -6.27
N ALA A 41 14.69 -17.04 -5.51
CA ALA A 41 14.18 -18.37 -5.79
C ALA A 41 12.76 -18.53 -5.26
N VAL A 42 12.03 -19.44 -5.90
CA VAL A 42 10.79 -20.03 -5.39
C VAL A 42 10.90 -21.54 -5.59
N VAL A 43 10.51 -22.30 -4.57
CA VAL A 43 10.59 -23.76 -4.54
C VAL A 43 9.37 -24.34 -3.83
N GLU A 44 9.14 -25.63 -4.00
CA GLU A 44 8.04 -26.30 -3.30
C GLU A 44 8.23 -26.29 -1.80
N GLY A 45 7.15 -25.94 -1.09
CA GLY A 45 7.05 -26.07 0.34
C GLY A 45 6.73 -27.49 0.77
N GLU A 46 6.96 -27.78 2.05
CA GLU A 46 6.68 -29.09 2.63
C GLU A 46 5.18 -29.39 2.76
N ARG A 47 4.36 -28.33 2.83
CA ARG A 47 2.89 -28.46 2.88
C ARG A 47 2.34 -28.48 1.44
N PRO A 48 1.38 -29.36 1.12
CA PRO A 48 0.70 -29.33 -0.17
C PRO A 48 0.14 -27.95 -0.49
N GLY A 49 0.35 -27.47 -1.72
CA GLY A 49 -0.12 -26.17 -2.18
C GLY A 49 0.66 -24.96 -1.63
N THR A 50 1.79 -25.18 -0.95
CA THR A 50 2.64 -24.07 -0.47
C THR A 50 3.96 -24.01 -1.21
N VAL A 51 4.50 -22.80 -1.33
CA VAL A 51 5.85 -22.54 -1.82
C VAL A 51 6.71 -21.89 -0.74
N VAL A 52 8.02 -22.11 -0.83
CA VAL A 52 9.02 -21.35 -0.08
C VAL A 52 9.67 -20.35 -1.01
N VAL A 53 9.59 -19.08 -0.62
CA VAL A 53 10.14 -17.94 -1.36
C VAL A 53 11.43 -17.51 -0.68
N GLU A 54 12.53 -17.56 -1.43
CA GLU A 54 13.81 -17.01 -0.97
C GLU A 54 13.88 -15.54 -1.35
N SER A 55 14.04 -14.69 -0.33
CA SER A 55 14.28 -13.25 -0.50
C SER A 55 15.63 -12.88 0.09
N ARG A 56 16.42 -12.10 -0.65
CA ARG A 56 17.77 -11.69 -0.26
C ARG A 56 17.85 -10.18 -0.19
N TRP A 57 18.42 -9.67 0.90
CA TRP A 57 18.79 -8.26 1.07
C TRP A 57 20.30 -8.12 0.83
N ARG A 58 20.77 -6.95 0.34
CA ARG A 58 22.17 -6.72 -0.11
C ARG A 58 23.24 -7.26 0.85
N ASP A 59 23.00 -7.15 2.16
CA ASP A 59 23.98 -7.46 3.21
C ASP A 59 23.44 -8.40 4.30
N GLN A 60 22.32 -9.07 4.06
CA GLN A 60 21.74 -10.00 5.04
C GLN A 60 21.69 -11.43 4.52
N GLU A 61 21.59 -12.36 5.47
CA GLU A 61 21.24 -13.74 5.13
C GLU A 61 19.89 -13.78 4.42
N PRO A 62 19.72 -14.70 3.45
CA PRO A 62 18.43 -14.90 2.81
C PRO A 62 17.36 -15.20 3.86
N SER A 63 16.17 -14.64 3.65
CA SER A 63 14.99 -14.97 4.43
C SER A 63 14.02 -15.80 3.59
N TYR A 64 13.49 -16.85 4.21
CA TYR A 64 12.60 -17.81 3.58
C TYR A 64 11.18 -17.58 4.08
N TRP A 65 10.22 -17.57 3.17
CA TRP A 65 8.83 -17.29 3.46
C TRP A 65 7.94 -18.39 2.90
N LEU A 66 7.08 -18.95 3.73
CA LEU A 66 6.04 -19.88 3.29
C LEU A 66 4.88 -19.07 2.72
N VAL A 67 4.48 -19.36 1.50
CA VAL A 67 3.35 -18.73 0.80
C VAL A 67 2.38 -19.84 0.39
N ASP A 68 1.08 -19.62 0.59
CA ASP A 68 0.04 -20.58 0.21
C ASP A 68 -0.41 -20.45 -1.26
N ASP A 69 -1.35 -21.29 -1.66
CA ASP A 69 -1.90 -21.35 -3.02
C ASP A 69 -2.78 -20.14 -3.38
N THR A 70 -3.15 -19.31 -2.41
CA THR A 70 -3.84 -18.03 -2.62
C THR A 70 -2.86 -16.87 -2.83
N GLY A 71 -1.57 -17.11 -2.63
CA GLY A 71 -0.53 -16.10 -2.68
C GLY A 71 -0.39 -15.30 -1.39
N GLU A 72 -0.96 -15.77 -0.28
CA GLU A 72 -0.78 -15.16 1.03
C GLU A 72 0.51 -15.67 1.69
N ALA A 73 1.30 -14.74 2.23
CA ALA A 73 2.46 -15.12 3.04
C ALA A 73 1.94 -15.62 4.40
N LEU A 74 2.40 -16.78 4.82
CA LEU A 74 1.95 -17.40 6.08
C LEU A 74 2.93 -17.09 7.21
N GLU A 75 4.19 -17.48 7.01
CA GLU A 75 5.20 -17.37 8.05
C GLU A 75 6.61 -17.37 7.47
N ARG A 76 7.56 -16.88 8.28
CA ARG A 76 8.98 -16.99 7.98
C ARG A 76 9.47 -18.38 8.33
N VAL A 77 10.14 -19.04 7.40
CA VAL A 77 10.80 -20.34 7.62
C VAL A 77 12.24 -20.08 8.05
N PRO A 78 12.71 -20.68 9.17
CA PRO A 78 14.08 -20.46 9.66
C PRO A 78 15.13 -21.21 8.83
N GLU A 79 14.74 -22.32 8.22
CA GLU A 79 15.64 -23.21 7.52
C GLU A 79 15.57 -23.01 6.01
N ARG A 80 16.73 -23.16 5.36
CA ARG A 80 16.84 -23.13 3.91
C ARG A 80 16.19 -24.39 3.33
N PRO A 81 15.30 -24.26 2.33
CA PRO A 81 14.76 -25.44 1.65
C PRO A 81 15.88 -26.22 0.96
N THR A 82 15.80 -27.55 1.02
CA THR A 82 16.75 -28.46 0.35
C THR A 82 16.44 -28.60 -1.14
N THR A 83 15.21 -28.29 -1.55
CA THR A 83 14.76 -28.29 -2.94
C THR A 83 15.48 -27.23 -3.75
N THR A 84 15.90 -27.58 -4.97
CA THR A 84 16.56 -26.65 -5.89
C THR A 84 15.53 -25.92 -6.75
N ALA A 85 15.71 -24.61 -6.90
CA ALA A 85 14.89 -23.79 -7.79
C ALA A 85 15.03 -24.22 -9.26
N THR A 86 13.91 -24.27 -9.97
CA THR A 86 13.86 -24.67 -11.38
C THR A 86 13.45 -23.49 -12.27
N VAL A 87 13.94 -23.49 -13.51
CA VAL A 87 13.55 -22.48 -14.52
C VAL A 87 12.36 -22.94 -15.37
N THR A 88 11.88 -24.15 -15.13
CA THR A 88 10.75 -24.78 -15.81
C THR A 88 9.94 -25.58 -14.79
N ALA A 89 8.61 -25.53 -14.89
CA ALA A 89 7.68 -26.32 -14.09
C ALA A 89 6.49 -26.75 -14.96
N CYS A 90 5.95 -27.94 -14.76
CA CYS A 90 4.81 -28.45 -15.53
C CYS A 90 3.73 -28.97 -14.60
N VAL A 91 2.48 -28.79 -15.01
CA VAL A 91 1.27 -29.34 -14.40
C VAL A 91 0.39 -29.87 -15.53
N ASP A 92 0.10 -31.17 -15.47
CA ASP A 92 -0.54 -31.92 -16.56
C ASP A 92 0.15 -31.70 -17.92
N THR A 93 -0.57 -31.14 -18.91
CA THR A 93 -0.04 -30.83 -20.24
C THR A 93 0.53 -29.41 -20.36
N THR A 94 0.39 -28.60 -19.32
CA THR A 94 0.81 -27.19 -19.32
C THR A 94 2.17 -27.03 -18.65
N CYS A 95 3.13 -26.48 -19.38
CA CYS A 95 4.47 -26.21 -18.89
C CYS A 95 4.75 -24.71 -18.89
N TYR A 96 5.43 -24.23 -17.86
CA TYR A 96 5.90 -22.86 -17.71
C TYR A 96 7.42 -22.84 -17.73
N ARG A 97 8.01 -21.81 -18.33
CA ARG A 97 9.43 -21.51 -18.19
C ARG A 97 9.69 -20.01 -18.07
N VAL A 98 10.76 -19.65 -17.39
CA VAL A 98 11.18 -18.26 -17.22
C VAL A 98 12.25 -17.86 -18.23
N ALA A 99 12.20 -16.62 -18.72
CA ALA A 99 13.28 -16.03 -19.48
C ALA A 99 14.38 -15.53 -18.53
N ARG A 100 15.63 -15.95 -18.74
CA ARG A 100 16.73 -15.64 -17.81
C ARG A 100 17.14 -14.16 -17.77
N THR A 101 16.85 -13.39 -18.82
CA THR A 101 17.32 -12.01 -18.99
C THR A 101 16.20 -10.99 -18.97
N ASP A 102 14.95 -11.44 -18.96
CA ASP A 102 13.76 -10.58 -19.09
C ASP A 102 12.79 -10.90 -17.95
N LEU A 103 11.93 -9.94 -17.61
CA LEU A 103 10.73 -10.20 -16.82
C LEU A 103 9.68 -10.84 -17.72
N ARG A 104 9.86 -12.12 -18.04
CA ARG A 104 8.98 -12.88 -18.92
C ARG A 104 8.78 -14.31 -18.45
N VAL A 105 7.53 -14.74 -18.52
CA VAL A 105 7.10 -16.13 -18.33
C VAL A 105 6.48 -16.61 -19.64
N GLU A 106 6.95 -17.76 -20.10
CA GLU A 106 6.41 -18.43 -21.28
C GLU A 106 5.64 -19.68 -20.85
N ALA A 107 4.54 -19.96 -21.52
CA ALA A 107 3.72 -21.14 -21.29
C ALA A 107 3.58 -21.97 -22.57
N SER A 108 3.52 -23.28 -22.37
CA SER A 108 3.28 -24.31 -23.37
C SER A 108 2.05 -25.11 -22.95
N ASN A 109 1.18 -25.42 -23.90
CA ASN A 109 0.00 -26.29 -23.69
C ASN A 109 0.18 -27.68 -24.35
N ASP A 110 1.37 -27.97 -24.85
CA ASP A 110 1.75 -29.18 -25.58
C ASP A 110 2.97 -29.84 -24.92
N THR A 111 2.97 -29.93 -23.58
CA THR A 111 4.03 -30.60 -22.79
C THR A 111 5.44 -30.05 -23.03
N GLY A 112 5.55 -28.77 -23.35
CA GLY A 112 6.82 -28.10 -23.63
C GLY A 112 7.25 -28.14 -25.10
N GLY A 113 6.40 -28.55 -26.03
CA GLY A 113 6.70 -28.57 -27.48
C GLY A 113 6.84 -27.17 -28.07
N THR A 114 5.91 -26.28 -27.75
CA THR A 114 5.86 -24.89 -28.20
C THR A 114 5.54 -23.95 -27.05
N TYR A 115 6.25 -22.82 -26.99
CA TYR A 115 6.10 -21.84 -25.92
C TYR A 115 5.64 -20.50 -26.50
N GLY A 116 4.64 -19.89 -25.86
CA GLY A 116 4.21 -18.52 -26.11
C GLY A 116 4.30 -17.68 -24.84
N THR A 117 4.38 -16.35 -24.99
CA THR A 117 4.40 -15.43 -23.84
C THR A 117 3.10 -15.55 -23.05
N SER A 118 3.21 -15.88 -21.76
CA SER A 118 2.09 -15.92 -20.82
C SER A 118 2.00 -14.65 -19.97
N TRP A 119 3.16 -14.06 -19.66
CA TRP A 119 3.29 -12.82 -18.92
C TRP A 119 4.61 -12.14 -19.27
N GLU A 120 4.62 -10.81 -19.37
CA GLU A 120 5.83 -10.03 -19.63
C GLU A 120 5.69 -8.59 -19.12
N ILE A 121 6.81 -8.02 -18.65
CA ILE A 121 6.99 -6.57 -18.53
C ILE A 121 8.09 -6.15 -19.51
N ASP A 122 7.72 -5.38 -20.54
CA ASP A 122 8.63 -4.93 -21.59
C ASP A 122 8.62 -3.40 -21.78
N GLY A 123 9.47 -2.95 -22.71
CA GLY A 123 9.46 -1.61 -23.27
C GLY A 123 9.43 -0.48 -22.24
N ARG A 124 8.41 0.39 -22.35
CA ARG A 124 8.29 1.57 -21.47
C ARG A 124 8.03 1.18 -20.01
N ALA A 125 7.28 0.11 -19.76
CA ALA A 125 6.98 -0.32 -18.40
C ALA A 125 8.25 -0.85 -17.71
N TYR A 126 9.05 -1.65 -18.44
CA TYR A 126 10.34 -2.11 -17.97
C TYR A 126 11.29 -0.96 -17.69
N ASN A 127 11.45 0.00 -18.63
CA ASN A 127 12.33 1.16 -18.42
C ASN A 127 11.92 1.99 -17.20
N LYS A 128 10.62 2.18 -16.97
CA LYS A 128 10.12 2.86 -15.76
C LYS A 128 10.46 2.09 -14.48
N LEU A 129 10.41 0.77 -14.53
CA LEU A 129 10.80 -0.08 -13.41
C LEU A 129 12.30 0.06 -13.13
N VAL A 130 13.15 0.07 -14.17
CA VAL A 130 14.59 0.33 -14.05
C VAL A 130 14.85 1.69 -13.40
N ASP A 131 14.18 2.76 -13.87
CA ASP A 131 14.32 4.11 -13.32
C ASP A 131 13.88 4.21 -11.85
N THR A 132 13.02 3.30 -11.39
CA THR A 132 12.53 3.26 -10.00
C THR A 132 13.56 2.66 -9.04
N TYR A 133 14.53 1.89 -9.55
CA TYR A 133 15.57 1.23 -8.75
C TYR A 133 16.93 1.93 -8.91
N PRO A 134 17.27 2.89 -8.03
CA PRO A 134 18.61 3.45 -8.04
C PRO A 134 19.64 2.35 -7.74
N ASP A 135 20.80 2.42 -8.39
CA ASP A 135 21.93 1.52 -8.16
C ASP A 135 21.61 0.02 -8.38
N VAL A 136 20.69 -0.29 -9.30
CA VAL A 136 20.33 -1.67 -9.66
C VAL A 136 21.50 -2.46 -10.25
N GLY A 137 22.53 -1.81 -10.80
CA GLY A 137 23.60 -2.49 -11.52
C GLY A 137 23.14 -2.80 -12.94
N ASP A 138 23.44 -3.99 -13.46
CA ASP A 138 22.87 -4.46 -14.72
C ASP A 138 21.39 -4.86 -14.49
N PRO A 139 20.43 -4.14 -15.10
CA PRO A 139 19.02 -4.48 -14.94
C PRO A 139 18.69 -5.94 -15.31
N ALA A 140 19.34 -6.53 -16.31
CA ALA A 140 19.04 -7.90 -16.74
C ALA A 140 19.39 -8.94 -15.67
N ASP A 141 20.38 -8.65 -14.82
CA ASP A 141 20.77 -9.53 -13.71
C ASP A 141 19.78 -9.46 -12.55
N HIS A 142 19.15 -8.30 -12.33
CA HIS A 142 18.35 -8.01 -11.13
C HIS A 142 16.84 -7.93 -11.36
N LEU A 143 16.41 -7.61 -12.57
CA LEU A 143 15.02 -7.49 -13.02
C LEU A 143 14.76 -8.55 -14.09
N SER A 144 14.88 -9.81 -13.71
CA SER A 144 14.62 -10.96 -14.58
C SER A 144 13.90 -12.08 -13.84
N SER A 145 13.18 -12.91 -14.59
CA SER A 145 12.50 -14.09 -14.05
C SER A 145 13.51 -15.24 -13.84
N ARG A 146 13.63 -15.72 -12.60
CA ARG A 146 14.73 -16.60 -12.15
C ARG A 146 14.31 -18.04 -11.86
N ALA A 147 13.12 -18.23 -11.30
CA ALA A 147 12.60 -19.53 -10.93
C ALA A 147 11.08 -19.57 -11.06
N VAL A 148 10.54 -20.77 -11.32
CA VAL A 148 9.10 -20.99 -11.44
C VAL A 148 8.69 -22.28 -10.75
N VAL A 149 7.52 -22.22 -10.13
CA VAL A 149 6.78 -23.33 -9.55
C VAL A 149 5.38 -23.33 -10.14
N ALA A 150 4.82 -24.51 -10.44
CA ALA A 150 3.42 -24.66 -10.82
C ALA A 150 2.78 -25.79 -10.00
N HIS A 151 1.68 -25.48 -9.31
CA HIS A 151 0.99 -26.42 -8.42
C HIS A 151 -0.43 -26.71 -8.90
N PRO A 152 -0.85 -27.98 -8.97
CA PRO A 152 -2.26 -28.31 -9.13
C PRO A 152 -3.02 -27.94 -7.86
N VAL A 153 -4.20 -27.33 -8.03
CA VAL A 153 -5.13 -26.99 -6.94
C VAL A 153 -6.56 -27.27 -7.39
N ASP A 154 -7.52 -27.19 -6.49
CA ASP A 154 -8.92 -27.37 -6.85
C ASP A 154 -9.36 -26.34 -7.90
N GLY A 155 -9.80 -26.83 -9.06
CA GLY A 155 -10.26 -25.99 -10.17
C GLY A 155 -9.19 -25.58 -11.18
N GLY A 156 -7.93 -26.01 -11.02
CA GLY A 156 -6.88 -25.78 -12.00
C GLY A 156 -5.49 -25.86 -11.40
N HIS A 157 -4.70 -24.81 -11.61
CA HIS A 157 -3.36 -24.71 -11.07
C HIS A 157 -2.95 -23.27 -10.86
N VAL A 158 -2.05 -23.06 -9.91
CA VAL A 158 -1.42 -21.78 -9.61
C VAL A 158 0.04 -21.81 -10.01
N VAL A 159 0.62 -20.63 -10.27
CA VAL A 159 2.02 -20.51 -10.69
C VAL A 159 2.69 -19.42 -9.87
N PHE A 160 3.86 -19.71 -9.33
CA PHE A 160 4.70 -18.74 -8.63
C PHE A 160 6.00 -18.53 -9.38
N VAL A 161 6.42 -17.28 -9.50
CA VAL A 161 7.64 -16.92 -10.22
C VAL A 161 8.47 -15.93 -9.41
N ALA A 162 9.75 -16.25 -9.24
CA ALA A 162 10.74 -15.36 -8.64
C ALA A 162 11.24 -14.37 -9.69
N ASN A 163 10.88 -13.09 -9.59
CA ASN A 163 11.23 -12.05 -10.57
C ASN A 163 12.33 -11.09 -10.06
N GLY A 164 13.27 -11.58 -9.25
CA GLY A 164 14.34 -10.75 -8.72
C GLY A 164 13.79 -9.54 -7.97
N ARG A 165 14.13 -8.34 -8.43
CA ARG A 165 13.66 -7.07 -7.87
C ARG A 165 12.25 -6.68 -8.28
N ASP A 166 11.55 -7.42 -9.13
CA ASP A 166 10.11 -7.18 -9.27
C ASP A 166 9.30 -7.84 -8.14
N GLY A 167 9.93 -8.76 -7.39
CA GLY A 167 9.32 -9.53 -6.32
C GLY A 167 8.79 -10.88 -6.78
N LEU A 168 7.76 -11.37 -6.09
CA LEU A 168 7.05 -12.59 -6.38
C LEU A 168 5.88 -12.29 -7.33
N LEU A 169 5.78 -13.08 -8.39
CA LEU A 169 4.67 -13.07 -9.33
C LEU A 169 3.81 -14.32 -9.13
N TYR A 170 2.50 -14.15 -9.11
CA TYR A 170 1.50 -15.20 -8.88
C TYR A 170 0.52 -15.27 -10.04
N ARG A 171 0.20 -16.48 -10.50
CA ARG A 171 -0.91 -16.75 -11.41
C ARG A 171 -1.98 -17.51 -10.64
N ASP A 172 -3.20 -16.99 -10.64
CA ASP A 172 -4.33 -17.66 -10.02
C ASP A 172 -4.93 -18.76 -10.92
N VAL A 173 -5.92 -19.48 -10.39
CA VAL A 173 -6.66 -20.53 -11.11
C VAL A 173 -7.47 -20.02 -12.30
N ARG A 174 -7.81 -18.72 -12.33
CA ARG A 174 -8.51 -18.06 -13.45
C ARG A 174 -7.54 -17.68 -14.57
N GLY A 175 -6.24 -17.79 -14.30
CA GLY A 175 -5.16 -17.43 -15.20
C GLY A 175 -4.79 -15.96 -15.18
N GLU A 176 -5.22 -15.22 -14.17
CA GLU A 176 -4.81 -13.84 -13.95
C GLU A 176 -3.45 -13.79 -13.25
N TRP A 177 -2.58 -12.90 -13.73
CA TRP A 177 -1.26 -12.67 -13.17
C TRP A 177 -1.27 -11.47 -12.22
N VAL A 178 -0.72 -11.65 -11.03
CA VAL A 178 -0.66 -10.64 -9.96
C VAL A 178 0.78 -10.54 -9.46
N ARG A 179 1.32 -9.32 -9.44
CA ARG A 179 2.62 -9.03 -8.83
C ARG A 179 2.42 -8.81 -7.34
N LEU A 180 2.80 -9.80 -6.54
CA LEU A 180 2.65 -9.77 -5.10
C LEU A 180 3.70 -8.85 -4.46
N GLY A 181 4.91 -8.79 -5.04
CA GLY A 181 6.02 -7.97 -4.53
C GLY A 181 6.87 -8.76 -3.54
N PHE A 182 7.31 -8.17 -2.43
CA PHE A 182 8.25 -8.81 -1.51
C PHE A 182 7.58 -9.24 -0.21
N PRO A 183 7.78 -10.48 0.27
CA PRO A 183 7.28 -10.85 1.59
C PRO A 183 7.94 -9.98 2.67
N ALA A 184 7.14 -9.36 3.54
CA ALA A 184 7.59 -8.42 4.55
C ALA A 184 7.59 -9.03 5.96
N ALA A 185 8.54 -8.62 6.80
CA ALA A 185 8.60 -9.02 8.20
C ALA A 185 7.48 -8.39 9.05
N GLY A 186 6.81 -9.20 9.86
CA GLY A 186 5.74 -8.80 10.78
C GLY A 186 4.53 -9.72 10.66
N GLU A 187 4.54 -10.85 11.38
CA GLU A 187 3.39 -11.75 11.54
C GLU A 187 2.73 -12.27 10.24
N GLY A 188 3.48 -12.34 9.13
CA GLY A 188 3.02 -12.98 7.88
C GLY A 188 2.02 -12.16 7.05
N CYS A 189 1.43 -11.09 7.57
CA CYS A 189 0.22 -10.54 6.97
C CYS A 189 0.37 -9.77 5.63
N CYS A 190 1.57 -9.36 5.21
CA CYS A 190 1.71 -8.39 4.11
C CYS A 190 2.89 -8.67 3.18
N PHE A 191 2.64 -8.48 1.88
CA PHE A 191 3.69 -8.20 0.90
C PHE A 191 3.91 -6.68 0.79
N TYR A 192 5.17 -6.25 0.66
CA TYR A 192 5.48 -4.93 0.11
C TYR A 192 5.08 -4.92 -1.35
N GLN A 193 4.18 -4.02 -1.73
CA GLN A 193 3.69 -3.90 -3.10
C GLN A 193 4.84 -3.71 -4.09
N ALA A 194 4.70 -4.31 -5.27
CA ALA A 194 5.65 -4.10 -6.35
C ALA A 194 5.79 -2.60 -6.67
N PRO A 195 7.00 -2.09 -6.96
CA PRO A 195 7.32 -0.66 -6.98
C PRO A 195 6.51 0.16 -7.97
N VAL A 196 6.11 -0.48 -9.07
CA VAL A 196 5.43 0.18 -10.16
C VAL A 196 4.09 -0.51 -10.34
N SER A 197 3.01 0.09 -9.84
CA SER A 197 1.68 -0.28 -10.31
C SER A 197 1.58 0.08 -11.79
N THR A 198 1.67 -0.92 -12.67
CA THR A 198 1.45 -0.77 -14.11
C THR A 198 -0.02 -0.47 -14.42
N ASP A 199 -0.93 -0.85 -13.53
CA ASP A 199 -2.38 -0.73 -13.68
C ASP A 199 -3.01 0.31 -12.74
N TRP A 200 -2.41 1.50 -12.62
CA TRP A 200 -3.05 2.57 -11.85
C TRP A 200 -4.25 3.17 -12.62
N LYS A 201 -5.33 2.40 -12.76
CA LYS A 201 -6.66 2.97 -12.96
C LYS A 201 -7.08 3.52 -11.60
N PRO A 202 -7.38 4.83 -11.46
CA PRO A 202 -7.89 5.36 -10.19
C PRO A 202 -9.15 4.55 -9.84
N ARG A 203 -9.06 3.73 -8.78
CA ARG A 203 -10.22 2.93 -8.34
C ARG A 203 -11.35 3.92 -8.04
N PRO A 204 -12.52 3.82 -8.68
CA PRO A 204 -13.62 4.77 -8.49
C PRO A 204 -14.05 4.88 -7.03
N ILE A 205 -13.77 3.84 -6.23
CA ILE A 205 -14.00 3.79 -4.78
C ILE A 205 -13.21 4.87 -4.02
N VAL A 206 -11.96 5.18 -4.41
CA VAL A 206 -11.17 6.22 -3.71
C VAL A 206 -11.76 7.60 -3.99
N VAL A 207 -12.15 7.85 -5.25
CA VAL A 207 -12.82 9.11 -5.62
C VAL A 207 -14.15 9.25 -4.88
N LEU A 208 -14.95 8.19 -4.82
CA LEU A 208 -16.21 8.17 -4.08
C LEU A 208 -15.99 8.41 -2.59
N ALA A 209 -15.01 7.75 -1.97
CA ALA A 209 -14.68 7.92 -0.56
C ALA A 209 -14.26 9.36 -0.24
N VAL A 210 -13.42 9.97 -1.10
CA VAL A 210 -13.03 11.38 -0.98
C VAL A 210 -14.25 12.30 -1.10
N VAL A 211 -15.12 12.07 -2.08
CA VAL A 211 -16.35 12.88 -2.28
C VAL A 211 -17.29 12.76 -1.06
N VAL A 212 -17.50 11.55 -0.54
CA VAL A 212 -18.35 11.32 0.65
C VAL A 212 -17.75 11.99 1.89
N ALA A 213 -16.44 11.89 2.11
CA ALA A 213 -15.77 12.56 3.23
C ALA A 213 -15.88 14.10 3.15
N VAL A 214 -15.74 14.67 1.95
CA VAL A 214 -15.92 16.11 1.71
C VAL A 214 -17.39 16.52 1.96
N ALA A 215 -18.36 15.74 1.48
CA ALA A 215 -19.77 16.04 1.71
C ALA A 215 -20.16 15.95 3.20
N ALA A 216 -19.65 14.95 3.92
CA ALA A 216 -19.90 14.76 5.35
C ALA A 216 -19.28 15.87 6.22
N THR A 217 -18.13 16.43 5.81
CA THR A 217 -17.48 17.54 6.55
C THR A 217 -18.13 18.89 6.25
N LEU A 218 -18.66 19.10 5.05
CA LEU A 218 -19.29 20.37 4.65
C LEU A 218 -20.78 20.46 5.04
N SER A 219 -21.51 19.35 5.11
CA SER A 219 -22.95 19.39 5.39
C SER A 219 -23.32 19.99 6.76
N PRO A 220 -22.64 19.72 7.88
CA PRO A 220 -22.99 20.31 9.17
C PRO A 220 -22.73 21.82 9.20
N THR A 221 -21.66 22.29 8.56
CA THR A 221 -21.31 23.72 8.51
C THR A 221 -22.31 24.49 7.67
N ILE A 222 -22.78 23.93 6.55
CA ILE A 222 -23.85 24.51 5.73
C ILE A 222 -25.18 24.57 6.52
N VAL A 223 -25.55 23.49 7.23
CA VAL A 223 -26.79 23.46 8.04
C VAL A 223 -26.73 24.44 9.21
N LEU A 224 -25.59 24.56 9.89
CA LEU A 224 -25.37 25.52 10.97
C LEU A 224 -25.35 26.97 10.46
N ALA A 225 -24.70 27.24 9.33
CA ALA A 225 -24.69 28.56 8.68
C ALA A 225 -26.08 28.97 8.20
N ALA A 226 -26.87 28.02 7.68
CA ALA A 226 -28.26 28.25 7.28
C ALA A 226 -29.17 28.55 8.47
N ARG A 227 -28.93 27.92 9.65
CA ARG A 227 -29.74 28.09 10.86
C ARG A 227 -29.39 29.31 11.71
N ARG A 228 -28.13 29.75 11.76
CA ARG A 228 -27.71 30.94 12.56
C ARG A 228 -27.37 32.13 11.67
N ARG A 229 -28.40 32.91 11.32
CA ARG A 229 -28.28 34.05 10.39
C ARG A 229 -27.55 35.31 10.89
N ARG A 230 -26.93 35.41 12.08
CA ARG A 230 -26.48 36.76 12.51
C ARG A 230 -25.24 37.01 13.39
N SER A 231 -24.48 36.04 13.89
CA SER A 231 -23.23 36.42 14.58
C SER A 231 -22.23 35.28 14.70
N TRP A 232 -21.71 34.83 13.57
CA TRP A 232 -20.58 33.92 13.64
C TRP A 232 -19.33 34.71 14.03
N ARG A 233 -18.78 34.40 15.20
CA ARG A 233 -17.49 34.96 15.62
C ARG A 233 -16.41 34.25 14.80
N TRP A 234 -15.42 35.00 14.34
CA TRP A 234 -14.31 34.47 13.53
C TRP A 234 -13.62 33.24 14.14
N THR A 235 -13.66 33.11 15.47
CA THR A 235 -13.15 31.99 16.26
C THR A 235 -13.85 30.66 15.93
N ASP A 236 -15.15 30.69 15.66
CA ASP A 236 -15.94 29.48 15.40
C ASP A 236 -15.59 28.90 14.02
N ILE A 237 -15.37 29.78 13.05
CA ILE A 237 -14.92 29.42 11.69
C ILE A 237 -13.52 28.79 11.74
N THR A 238 -12.62 29.36 12.54
CA THR A 238 -11.24 28.86 12.62
C THR A 238 -11.17 27.48 13.27
N GLY A 239 -11.95 27.24 14.33
CA GLY A 239 -12.03 25.93 14.97
C GLY A 239 -12.55 24.84 14.03
N LEU A 240 -13.59 25.15 13.24
CA LEU A 240 -14.15 24.20 12.27
C LEU A 240 -13.19 23.89 11.13
N LEU A 241 -12.48 24.88 10.59
CA LEU A 241 -11.48 24.66 9.55
C LEU A 241 -10.31 23.81 10.05
N ALA A 242 -9.85 24.04 11.28
CA ALA A 242 -8.79 23.22 11.88
C ALA A 242 -9.22 21.77 12.07
N LEU A 243 -10.44 21.53 12.57
CA LEU A 243 -10.97 20.19 12.76
C LEU A 243 -11.16 19.45 11.42
N ALA A 244 -11.67 20.15 10.40
CA ALA A 244 -11.84 19.60 9.06
C ALA A 244 -10.49 19.22 8.43
N ALA A 245 -9.47 20.08 8.57
CA ALA A 245 -8.12 19.79 8.08
C ALA A 245 -7.50 18.57 8.77
N MET A 246 -7.61 18.48 10.11
CA MET A 246 -7.12 17.33 10.88
C MET A 246 -7.82 16.01 10.49
N THR A 247 -9.14 16.06 10.31
CA THR A 247 -9.93 14.87 9.93
C THR A 247 -9.60 14.43 8.50
N GLY A 248 -9.51 15.38 7.57
CA GLY A 248 -9.12 15.09 6.18
C GLY A 248 -7.71 14.50 6.07
N TYR A 249 -6.78 14.99 6.89
CA TYR A 249 -5.42 14.46 6.98
C TYR A 249 -5.41 13.01 7.50
N GLY A 250 -6.12 12.72 8.59
CA GLY A 250 -6.23 11.37 9.13
C GLY A 250 -6.85 10.37 8.15
N ALA A 251 -7.92 10.78 7.44
CA ALA A 251 -8.56 9.95 6.42
C ALA A 251 -7.64 9.67 5.22
N ALA A 252 -6.87 10.66 4.76
CA ALA A 252 -5.92 10.50 3.66
C ALA A 252 -4.81 9.51 3.99
N ILE A 253 -4.29 9.53 5.23
CA ILE A 253 -3.31 8.56 5.71
C ILE A 253 -3.91 7.15 5.78
N ALA A 254 -5.12 7.00 6.32
CA ALA A 254 -5.77 5.69 6.45
C ALA A 254 -6.00 5.00 5.10
N VAL A 255 -6.36 5.76 4.07
CA VAL A 255 -6.54 5.22 2.70
C VAL A 255 -5.20 4.84 2.07
N ARG A 256 -4.12 5.56 2.39
CA ARG A 256 -2.80 5.32 1.79
C ARG A 256 -2.10 4.08 2.34
N PHE A 257 -2.45 3.67 3.57
CA PHE A 257 -1.84 2.53 4.22
C PHE A 257 -2.89 1.54 4.78
N PRO A 258 -3.61 0.82 3.91
CA PRO A 258 -4.64 -0.13 4.34
C PRO A 258 -4.08 -1.33 5.12
N GLY A 259 -2.77 -1.60 5.02
CA GLY A 259 -2.09 -2.78 5.57
C GLY A 259 -1.21 -2.56 6.80
N VAL A 260 -1.05 -1.33 7.31
CA VAL A 260 -0.47 -1.16 8.66
C VAL A 260 -1.58 -1.52 9.64
N GLY A 261 -1.64 -2.80 10.03
CA GLY A 261 -2.58 -3.29 11.05
C GLY A 261 -2.58 -2.39 12.27
N MET A 262 -3.72 -2.29 12.99
CA MET A 262 -4.12 -1.54 14.22
C MET A 262 -3.21 -0.46 14.87
N PHE A 263 -1.91 -0.50 14.68
CA PHE A 263 -0.84 0.32 15.21
C PHE A 263 -0.73 1.79 14.76
N PRO A 264 -1.26 2.29 13.62
CA PRO A 264 -1.30 3.75 13.39
C PRO A 264 -2.51 4.40 14.07
N GLY A 265 -3.56 3.62 14.33
CA GLY A 265 -4.81 4.11 14.92
C GLY A 265 -4.60 4.81 16.26
N TRP A 266 -3.63 4.37 17.07
CA TRP A 266 -3.33 5.04 18.34
C TRP A 266 -2.54 6.35 18.15
N PHE A 267 -1.63 6.44 17.17
CA PHE A 267 -0.81 7.64 16.94
C PHE A 267 -1.64 8.78 16.34
N TYR A 268 -2.72 8.47 15.63
CA TYR A 268 -3.61 9.48 15.05
C TYR A 268 -4.93 9.63 15.83
N GLY A 269 -5.45 8.53 16.36
CA GLY A 269 -6.66 8.50 17.16
C GLY A 269 -6.48 9.15 18.53
N ILE A 270 -5.34 8.95 19.21
CA ILE A 270 -5.10 9.60 20.52
C ILE A 270 -4.99 11.12 20.38
N PRO A 271 -4.25 11.71 19.42
CA PRO A 271 -4.24 13.16 19.22
C PRO A 271 -5.60 13.70 18.77
N LEU A 272 -6.34 13.00 17.91
CA LEU A 272 -7.68 13.41 17.49
C LEU A 272 -8.65 13.41 18.68
N LEU A 273 -8.64 12.34 19.48
CA LEU A 273 -9.50 12.18 20.65
C LEU A 273 -9.09 13.17 21.76
N ALA A 274 -7.78 13.42 21.94
CA ALA A 274 -7.26 14.47 22.81
C ALA A 274 -7.66 15.87 22.33
N ALA A 275 -7.66 16.14 21.02
CA ALA A 275 -8.12 17.41 20.46
C ALA A 275 -9.63 17.61 20.65
N VAL A 276 -10.43 16.55 20.46
CA VAL A 276 -11.87 16.57 20.73
C VAL A 276 -12.14 16.80 22.22
N LEU A 277 -11.42 16.11 23.10
CA LEU A 277 -11.56 16.27 24.56
C LEU A 277 -11.04 17.62 25.08
N ALA A 278 -9.99 18.18 24.48
CA ALA A 278 -9.46 19.50 24.85
C ALA A 278 -10.34 20.64 24.34
N CYS A 279 -10.94 20.49 23.15
CA CYS A 279 -11.79 21.51 22.55
C CYS A 279 -13.26 21.42 22.99
N GLY A 280 -13.75 20.23 23.36
CA GLY A 280 -15.14 19.98 23.78
C GLY A 280 -15.63 20.85 24.96
N PRO A 281 -14.86 21.03 26.04
CA PRO A 281 -15.23 21.89 27.16
C PRO A 281 -15.31 23.37 26.76
N SER A 282 -14.39 23.84 25.91
CA SER A 282 -14.38 25.21 25.39
C SER A 282 -15.62 25.50 24.54
N ILE A 283 -16.09 24.49 23.79
CA ILE A 283 -17.34 24.52 23.03
C ILE A 283 -18.53 24.54 24.01
N ALA A 284 -18.55 23.69 25.04
CA ALA A 284 -19.64 23.66 26.02
C ALA A 284 -19.81 25.00 26.77
N VAL A 285 -18.71 25.68 27.11
CA VAL A 285 -18.74 27.02 27.75
C VAL A 285 -19.25 28.11 26.79
N LEU A 286 -19.00 28.00 25.49
CA LEU A 286 -19.54 28.92 24.48
C LEU A 286 -21.06 28.75 24.24
N PHE A 287 -21.64 27.60 24.62
CA PHE A 287 -23.06 27.29 24.43
C PHE A 287 -23.87 27.24 25.73
N GLY A 288 -23.22 27.19 26.90
CA GLY A 288 -23.87 27.05 28.20
C GLY A 288 -23.64 28.25 29.10
N SER A 289 -24.35 29.35 28.87
CA SER A 289 -24.72 30.33 29.90
C SER A 289 -25.55 31.44 29.27
N ASP A 290 -26.78 31.13 28.86
CA ASP A 290 -27.80 32.18 28.93
C ASP A 290 -28.17 32.29 30.40
N GLU A 291 -27.54 33.28 31.06
CA GLU A 291 -27.95 33.74 32.37
C GLU A 291 -29.45 33.97 32.36
N THR A 292 -30.14 33.27 33.27
CA THR A 292 -31.53 33.48 33.60
C THR A 292 -31.82 34.97 33.73
N ALA A 293 -32.57 35.50 32.77
CA ALA A 293 -33.01 36.89 32.79
C ALA A 293 -33.70 37.16 34.14
N PRO A 294 -33.31 38.21 34.88
CA PRO A 294 -33.93 38.52 36.16
C PRO A 294 -35.42 38.81 35.92
N THR A 295 -36.28 38.04 36.59
CA THR A 295 -37.71 38.33 36.71
C THR A 295 -37.86 39.74 37.27
N ARG A 296 -38.37 40.67 36.46
CA ARG A 296 -38.79 41.98 36.95
C ARG A 296 -39.93 41.80 37.97
N PRO A 297 -39.90 42.55 39.09
CA PRO A 297 -40.94 42.52 40.11
C PRO A 297 -42.28 43.07 39.59
#